data_AF-A0A951IJM6-F1
#
_entry.id   AF-A0A951IJM6-F1
#
_cell.length_a   1.000
_cell.length_b   1.000
_cell.length_c   1.000
_cell.angle_alpha   90.00
_cell.angle_beta   90.00
_cell.angle_gamma   90.00
#
_symmetry.space_group_name_H-M   'P 1'
#
loop_
_entity.id
_entity.type
_entity.pdbx_description
1 polymer ?
#
loop_
_entity_poly.entity_id
_entity_poly.type
_entity_poly.pdbx_seq_one_letter_code
_entity_poly.pdbx_strand_id
1 'polypeptide(L)'
;MATIPTIKIRVRRTGETSHRGTLSIGEWETPCVVGEGGLIAASHRREGDKCTPIGVFPLRYGLFDARAFPDFPRDLAFPFVPASEAMIWEEDGPNYNRLVFVTGEERLDERLTRNRAEPLFDLIVPIGFNDAVVEAGRGSALFIHAARADMRGTAGCVAVPREHILELARRLVPGMMIDIDHDAPEEVAIARISVDVPMEIVRFAGFEPGPKLIVTGAVHGNETCGPEAIIRVIRECRESRLVIRRGAVTFVPIVNHKAYLQGTREGDRNLNRDLRPYVLPECHEDRVANILCPLLAEHDVLLDIHSFRSGHEPFVFVGPSDNDGQIEPFSQAKAEGELAARLGPSLIMHGWLTAHARAQQERARQGGANVSFSKGVGTTEYMRFRGGYGVTVECGQHRDPNAVQVAYRAIRNALAHLELIAAPKPKVSQERAIKIVDAVWCFAEGDRLEKPWTTGDAVAVGEVIARRADGQALTAPRDGFVIFPNPEPKPFVELYYFGEASERFERRAKEGFSRN
;
A
#
# COMPACT_ATOMS: atom_id res chain seq x y z
N MET A 1 23.25 5.24 -15.30
CA MET A 1 22.18 5.97 -16.02
C MET A 1 21.97 7.28 -15.28
N ALA A 2 21.95 8.42 -15.97
CA ALA A 2 21.61 9.68 -15.33
C ALA A 2 20.13 9.61 -14.90
N THR A 3 19.84 9.93 -13.63
CA THR A 3 18.47 10.04 -13.13
C THR A 3 17.74 11.14 -13.90
N ILE A 4 16.63 10.79 -14.55
CA ILE A 4 15.76 11.76 -15.23
C ILE A 4 15.20 12.71 -14.14
N PRO A 5 15.40 14.03 -14.24
CA PRO A 5 14.90 14.95 -13.23
C PRO A 5 13.36 14.95 -13.23
N THR A 6 12.74 15.19 -12.08
CA THR A 6 11.28 15.33 -11.96
C THR A 6 10.95 16.81 -11.77
N ILE A 7 9.90 17.29 -12.44
CA ILE A 7 9.33 18.61 -12.15
C ILE A 7 8.52 18.51 -10.87
N LYS A 8 8.79 19.34 -9.87
CA LYS A 8 8.01 19.36 -8.63
C LYS A 8 7.17 20.63 -8.59
N ILE A 9 5.87 20.49 -8.41
CA ILE A 9 4.95 21.58 -8.10
C ILE A 9 4.59 21.47 -6.63
N ARG A 10 4.83 22.53 -5.86
CA ARG A 10 4.48 22.60 -4.45
C ARG A 10 3.62 23.81 -4.14
N VAL A 11 2.49 23.58 -3.48
CA VAL A 11 1.53 24.62 -3.10
C VAL A 11 1.35 24.62 -1.60
N ARG A 12 1.57 25.77 -0.94
CA ARG A 12 1.40 25.86 0.52
C ARG A 12 0.00 25.46 0.96
N ARG A 13 -0.08 24.62 2.01
CA ARG A 13 -1.33 24.41 2.75
C ARG A 13 -1.57 25.58 3.69
N THR A 14 -2.40 26.51 3.25
CA THR A 14 -2.99 27.54 4.10
C THR A 14 -4.41 27.12 4.50
N GLY A 15 -4.97 27.68 5.57
CA GLY A 15 -6.39 27.47 5.94
C GLY A 15 -7.39 28.00 4.91
N GLU A 16 -6.90 28.68 3.87
CA GLU A 16 -7.62 29.18 2.71
C GLU A 16 -7.08 28.50 1.43
N THR A 17 -7.90 28.40 0.38
CA THR A 17 -7.50 27.87 -0.93
C THR A 17 -6.36 28.69 -1.54
N SER A 18 -5.19 28.08 -1.69
CA SER A 18 -4.04 28.69 -2.39
C SER A 18 -3.91 28.14 -3.81
N HIS A 19 -3.83 29.05 -4.78
CA HIS A 19 -3.50 28.74 -6.18
C HIS A 19 -2.04 29.08 -6.52
N ARG A 20 -1.24 29.57 -5.56
CA ARG A 20 0.16 29.95 -5.75
C ARG A 20 1.10 28.88 -5.22
N GLY A 21 2.09 28.53 -6.03
CA GLY A 21 3.09 27.53 -5.69
C GLY A 21 4.46 27.83 -6.27
N THR A 22 5.35 26.85 -6.13
CA THR A 22 6.69 26.84 -6.71
C THR A 22 6.83 25.63 -7.63
N LEU A 23 7.39 25.85 -8.82
CA LEU A 23 7.86 24.81 -9.71
C LEU A 23 9.37 24.68 -9.57
N SER A 24 9.90 23.46 -9.34
CA SER A 24 11.33 23.20 -9.32
C SER A 24 11.78 22.03 -10.21
N ILE A 25 12.98 22.16 -10.77
CA ILE A 25 13.69 21.14 -11.56
C ILE A 25 15.15 21.12 -11.11
N GLY A 26 15.53 20.14 -10.28
CA GLY A 26 16.82 20.17 -9.60
C GLY A 26 16.90 21.41 -8.70
N GLU A 27 17.98 22.18 -8.85
CA GLU A 27 18.22 23.44 -8.10
C GLU A 27 17.51 24.67 -8.70
N TRP A 28 16.91 24.54 -9.90
CA TRP A 28 16.20 25.66 -10.53
C TRP A 28 14.77 25.72 -10.02
N GLU A 29 14.35 26.90 -9.57
CA GLU A 29 13.00 27.17 -9.08
C GLU A 29 12.38 28.40 -9.76
N THR A 30 11.07 28.37 -9.93
CA THR A 30 10.26 29.50 -10.37
C THR A 30 8.92 29.51 -9.64
N PRO A 31 8.33 30.68 -9.36
CA PRO A 31 6.92 30.75 -9.00
C PRO A 31 6.06 30.05 -10.06
N CYS A 32 4.96 29.45 -9.62
CA CYS A 32 3.93 28.94 -10.52
C CYS A 32 2.53 29.18 -9.94
N VAL A 33 1.52 29.04 -10.79
CA VAL A 33 0.11 29.03 -10.41
C VAL A 33 -0.54 27.73 -10.83
N VAL A 34 -1.48 27.27 -10.03
CA VAL A 34 -2.33 26.09 -10.27
C VAL A 34 -3.78 26.55 -10.44
N GLY A 35 -4.71 25.60 -10.46
CA GLY A 35 -6.15 25.88 -10.49
C GLY A 35 -6.57 26.89 -9.42
N GLU A 36 -7.52 27.77 -9.75
CA GLU A 36 -8.11 28.76 -8.83
C GLU A 36 -8.69 28.09 -7.57
N GLY A 37 -9.27 26.90 -7.70
CA GLY A 37 -9.74 26.06 -6.60
C GLY A 37 -8.63 25.36 -5.80
N GLY A 38 -7.37 25.53 -6.19
CA GLY A 38 -6.20 24.90 -5.57
C GLY A 38 -5.94 23.48 -6.10
N LEU A 39 -5.43 22.63 -5.22
CA LEU A 39 -5.11 21.24 -5.52
C LEU A 39 -6.23 20.29 -5.05
N ILE A 40 -6.50 19.26 -5.82
CA ILE A 40 -7.50 18.22 -5.50
C ILE A 40 -6.93 16.83 -5.74
N ALA A 41 -7.35 15.82 -4.97
CA ALA A 41 -6.98 14.44 -5.27
C ALA A 41 -7.41 14.05 -6.70
N ALA A 42 -6.51 13.44 -7.48
CA ALA A 42 -6.76 13.07 -8.89
C ALA A 42 -8.04 12.21 -9.10
N SER A 43 -8.41 11.39 -8.12
CA SER A 43 -9.65 10.60 -8.14
C SER A 43 -10.92 11.43 -8.02
N HIS A 44 -10.83 12.58 -7.34
CA HIS A 44 -11.95 13.49 -7.08
C HIS A 44 -12.06 14.62 -8.10
N ARG A 45 -11.03 14.83 -8.94
CA ARG A 45 -11.04 15.85 -10.00
C ARG A 45 -12.23 15.64 -10.95
N ARG A 46 -12.97 16.71 -11.23
CA ARG A 46 -14.11 16.78 -12.16
C ARG A 46 -14.08 18.06 -12.98
N GLU A 47 -14.49 17.99 -14.24
CA GLU A 47 -14.52 19.16 -15.12
C GLU A 47 -15.28 20.35 -14.51
N GLY A 48 -14.72 21.56 -14.63
CA GLY A 48 -15.27 22.76 -14.02
C GLY A 48 -14.93 23.01 -12.55
N ASP A 49 -14.29 22.08 -11.84
CA ASP A 49 -13.87 22.25 -10.43
C ASP A 49 -12.79 23.33 -10.21
N LYS A 50 -12.17 23.82 -11.30
CA LYS A 50 -11.05 24.76 -11.31
C LYS A 50 -9.85 24.31 -10.46
N CYS A 51 -9.67 23.01 -10.26
CA CYS A 51 -8.60 22.45 -9.43
C CYS A 51 -7.54 21.74 -10.29
N THR A 52 -6.30 21.75 -9.82
CA THR A 52 -5.21 20.95 -10.41
C THR A 52 -5.10 19.61 -9.67
N PRO A 53 -4.99 18.46 -10.36
CA PRO A 53 -4.92 17.16 -9.71
C PRO A 53 -3.57 16.95 -8.99
N ILE A 54 -3.63 16.45 -7.75
CA ILE A 54 -2.49 15.94 -6.99
C ILE A 54 -2.11 14.59 -7.57
N GLY A 55 -0.82 14.39 -7.86
CA GLY A 55 -0.30 13.15 -8.40
C GLY A 55 1.00 13.33 -9.18
N VAL A 56 1.47 12.23 -9.76
CA VAL A 56 2.66 12.20 -10.62
C VAL A 56 2.22 11.86 -12.03
N PHE A 57 2.43 12.77 -12.98
CA PHE A 57 1.95 12.64 -14.34
C PHE A 57 3.11 12.72 -15.34
N PRO A 58 3.10 11.93 -16.41
CA PRO A 58 4.11 12.05 -17.46
C PRO A 58 3.90 13.33 -18.26
N LEU A 59 4.99 14.00 -18.66
CA LEU A 59 4.91 14.98 -19.73
C LEU A 59 4.86 14.29 -21.08
N ARG A 60 4.13 14.87 -22.03
CA ARG A 60 4.01 14.32 -23.40
C ARG A 60 5.07 14.88 -24.33
N TYR A 61 4.78 16.02 -24.94
CA TYR A 61 5.64 16.74 -25.89
C TYR A 61 5.30 18.22 -25.78
N GLY A 62 6.15 19.11 -26.27
CA GLY A 62 5.84 20.53 -26.30
C GLY A 62 5.16 20.93 -27.61
N LEU A 63 4.23 21.87 -27.55
CA LEU A 63 3.69 22.57 -28.71
C LEU A 63 3.96 24.05 -28.56
N PHE A 64 4.33 24.73 -29.65
CA PHE A 64 4.57 26.18 -29.63
C PHE A 64 4.07 26.88 -30.89
N ASP A 65 3.59 28.11 -30.78
CA ASP A 65 3.24 28.97 -31.91
C ASP A 65 4.53 29.57 -32.51
N ALA A 66 4.85 29.16 -33.74
CA ALA A 66 6.05 29.63 -34.45
C ALA A 66 6.02 31.13 -34.78
N ARG A 67 4.85 31.78 -34.78
CA ARG A 67 4.73 33.24 -34.94
C ARG A 67 5.14 33.98 -33.67
N ALA A 68 4.82 33.40 -32.51
CA ALA A 68 5.18 33.95 -31.21
C ALA A 68 6.66 33.67 -30.85
N PHE A 69 7.20 32.54 -31.31
CA PHE A 69 8.60 32.15 -31.11
C PHE A 69 9.31 31.85 -32.45
N PRO A 70 9.61 32.87 -33.28
CA PRO A 70 10.27 32.68 -34.57
C PRO A 70 11.67 32.07 -34.43
N ASP A 71 12.37 32.39 -33.34
CA ASP A 71 13.71 31.89 -33.02
C ASP A 71 13.69 30.81 -31.93
N PHE A 72 12.66 29.96 -31.93
CA PHE A 72 12.53 28.89 -30.93
C PHE A 72 13.76 27.95 -30.95
N PRO A 73 14.38 27.63 -29.79
CA PRO A 73 15.58 26.80 -29.74
C PRO A 73 15.38 25.44 -30.42
N ARG A 74 16.35 25.03 -31.26
CA ARG A 74 16.26 23.79 -32.05
C ARG A 74 16.99 22.60 -31.42
N ASP A 75 17.81 22.84 -30.41
CA ASP A 75 18.71 21.89 -29.74
C ASP A 75 18.17 21.41 -28.39
N LEU A 76 16.85 21.51 -28.18
CA LEU A 76 16.20 21.04 -26.95
C LEU A 76 16.18 19.51 -26.86
N ALA A 77 16.43 18.99 -25.66
CA ALA A 77 16.35 17.55 -25.41
C ALA A 77 14.91 17.02 -25.45
N PHE A 78 13.95 17.75 -24.87
CA PHE A 78 12.54 17.41 -24.93
C PHE A 78 11.95 17.77 -26.31
N PRO A 79 11.09 16.92 -26.89
CA PRO A 79 10.53 17.18 -28.21
C PRO A 79 9.52 18.33 -28.16
N PHE A 80 9.79 19.39 -28.91
CA PHE A 80 8.85 20.49 -29.18
C PHE A 80 8.49 20.50 -30.67
N VAL A 81 7.20 20.67 -30.96
CA VAL A 81 6.66 20.71 -32.33
C VAL A 81 5.91 22.02 -32.55
N PRO A 82 6.08 22.68 -33.71
CA PRO A 82 5.26 23.84 -34.05
C PRO A 82 3.78 23.47 -34.09
N ALA A 83 2.95 24.21 -33.36
CA ALA A 83 1.50 24.08 -33.41
C ALA A 83 1.00 24.58 -34.77
N SER A 84 0.17 23.77 -35.43
CA SER A 84 -0.46 24.15 -36.69
C SER A 84 -1.84 24.76 -36.46
N GLU A 85 -2.33 25.52 -37.44
CA GLU A 85 -3.69 26.05 -37.42
C GLU A 85 -4.78 24.98 -37.51
N ALA A 86 -4.44 23.73 -37.84
CA ALA A 86 -5.40 22.63 -37.86
C ALA A 86 -5.55 21.93 -36.49
N MET A 87 -4.72 22.26 -35.50
CA MET A 87 -4.71 21.54 -34.22
C MET A 87 -5.72 22.13 -33.23
N ILE A 88 -6.59 21.26 -32.70
CA ILE A 88 -7.46 21.54 -31.56
C ILE A 88 -7.24 20.45 -30.49
N TRP A 89 -7.43 20.81 -29.23
CA TRP A 89 -7.60 19.79 -28.18
C TRP A 89 -9.09 19.58 -27.97
N GLU A 90 -9.59 18.38 -28.24
CA GLU A 90 -11.02 18.10 -28.18
C GLU A 90 -11.46 18.00 -26.70
N GLU A 91 -12.25 18.97 -26.25
CA GLU A 91 -12.74 19.08 -24.87
C GLU A 91 -14.11 18.41 -24.67
N ASP A 92 -14.76 17.93 -25.73
CA ASP A 92 -16.05 17.24 -25.71
C ASP A 92 -16.18 16.21 -26.85
N GLY A 93 -17.18 15.34 -26.81
CA GLY A 93 -17.43 14.40 -27.90
C GLY A 93 -16.52 13.15 -27.94
N PRO A 94 -16.41 12.46 -29.10
CA PRO A 94 -15.90 11.10 -29.18
C PRO A 94 -14.37 10.98 -29.01
N ASN A 95 -13.59 12.04 -29.30
CA ASN A 95 -12.15 12.07 -29.03
C ASN A 95 -11.82 12.97 -27.84
N TYR A 96 -12.71 13.03 -26.84
CA TYR A 96 -12.50 13.77 -25.60
C TYR A 96 -11.07 13.62 -25.06
N ASN A 97 -10.47 14.73 -24.65
CA ASN A 97 -9.11 14.84 -24.15
C ASN A 97 -8.02 14.31 -25.10
N ARG A 98 -8.19 14.52 -26.41
CA ARG A 98 -7.17 14.19 -27.42
C ARG A 98 -6.85 15.39 -28.31
N LEU A 99 -5.59 15.47 -28.74
CA LEU A 99 -5.19 16.34 -29.84
C LEU A 99 -5.75 15.78 -31.15
N VAL A 100 -6.57 16.56 -31.85
CA VAL A 100 -7.12 16.20 -33.16
C VAL A 100 -6.81 17.27 -34.20
N PHE A 101 -6.89 16.89 -35.47
CA PHE A 101 -6.66 17.76 -36.60
C PHE A 101 -7.99 18.02 -37.31
N VAL A 102 -8.37 19.29 -37.41
CA VAL A 102 -9.60 19.71 -38.10
C VAL A 102 -9.29 20.32 -39.46
N THR A 103 -10.19 20.08 -40.41
CA THR A 103 -10.16 20.63 -41.76
C THR A 103 -11.34 21.58 -41.95
N GLY A 104 -11.12 22.77 -42.50
CA GLY A 104 -12.17 23.76 -42.76
C GLY A 104 -12.13 24.97 -41.80
N GLU A 105 -13.11 25.88 -41.92
CA GLU A 105 -13.20 27.12 -41.12
C GLU A 105 -14.07 26.97 -39.86
N GLU A 106 -14.57 25.77 -39.57
CA GLU A 106 -15.33 25.48 -38.35
C GLU A 106 -14.36 25.34 -37.15
N ARG A 107 -14.84 25.67 -35.94
CA ARG A 107 -14.09 25.56 -34.67
C ARG A 107 -12.78 26.39 -34.62
N LEU A 108 -12.71 27.51 -35.34
CA LEU A 108 -11.56 28.44 -35.31
C LEU A 108 -11.21 28.88 -33.88
N ASP A 109 -12.24 29.13 -33.06
CA ASP A 109 -12.09 29.56 -31.67
C ASP A 109 -11.61 28.44 -30.73
N GLU A 110 -11.43 27.21 -31.19
CA GLU A 110 -10.90 26.08 -30.41
C GLU A 110 -9.45 25.75 -30.77
N ARG A 111 -8.91 26.36 -31.84
CA ARG A 111 -7.55 26.13 -32.32
C ARG A 111 -6.53 26.52 -31.26
N LEU A 112 -5.48 25.71 -31.15
CA LEU A 112 -4.37 25.98 -30.24
C LEU A 112 -3.68 27.32 -30.58
N THR A 113 -3.58 27.65 -31.86
CA THR A 113 -2.96 28.89 -32.39
C THR A 113 -3.96 30.04 -32.61
N ARG A 114 -5.17 29.95 -32.03
CA ARG A 114 -6.16 31.03 -32.13
C ARG A 114 -5.63 32.34 -31.53
N ASN A 115 -6.03 33.47 -32.08
CA ASN A 115 -5.70 34.77 -31.50
C ASN A 115 -6.41 34.94 -30.15
N ARG A 116 -5.64 35.16 -29.08
CA ARG A 116 -6.16 35.39 -27.73
C ARG A 116 -5.76 36.79 -27.28
N ALA A 117 -6.57 37.41 -26.43
CA ALA A 117 -6.24 38.70 -25.82
C ALA A 117 -4.94 38.65 -25.00
N GLU A 118 -4.65 37.49 -24.41
CA GLU A 118 -3.41 37.23 -23.69
C GLU A 118 -2.68 36.01 -24.28
N PRO A 119 -1.36 36.11 -24.51
CA PRO A 119 -0.55 35.09 -25.19
C PRO A 119 -0.16 33.91 -24.26
N LEU A 120 -1.11 33.37 -23.50
CA LEU A 120 -0.83 32.42 -22.41
C LEU A 120 -0.44 31.02 -22.90
N PHE A 121 -0.89 30.63 -24.10
CA PHE A 121 -0.76 29.29 -24.67
C PHE A 121 0.12 29.25 -25.92
N ASP A 122 0.93 30.29 -26.15
CA ASP A 122 1.92 30.32 -27.24
C ASP A 122 2.94 29.19 -27.13
N LEU A 123 3.15 28.65 -25.93
CA LEU A 123 3.90 27.44 -25.66
C LEU A 123 3.15 26.64 -24.60
N ILE A 124 2.90 25.36 -24.90
CA ILE A 124 2.21 24.45 -24.02
C ILE A 124 2.94 23.12 -23.92
N VAL A 125 2.85 22.49 -22.76
CA VAL A 125 3.34 21.12 -22.54
C VAL A 125 2.20 20.32 -21.92
N PRO A 126 1.57 19.36 -22.63
CA PRO A 126 0.50 18.53 -22.09
C PRO A 126 1.00 17.66 -20.93
N ILE A 127 0.23 17.69 -19.85
CA ILE A 127 0.37 16.86 -18.66
C ILE A 127 -0.52 15.63 -18.88
N GLY A 128 0.04 14.43 -18.73
CA GLY A 128 -0.62 13.16 -18.99
C GLY A 128 -1.66 12.76 -17.95
N PHE A 129 -2.64 13.63 -17.74
CA PHE A 129 -3.79 13.39 -16.87
C PHE A 129 -5.02 13.07 -17.73
N ASN A 130 -5.72 11.98 -17.40
CA ASN A 130 -6.94 11.52 -18.08
C ASN A 130 -6.78 11.24 -19.59
N ASP A 131 -5.57 10.92 -20.06
CA ASP A 131 -5.27 10.78 -21.50
C ASP A 131 -4.93 9.34 -21.95
N ALA A 132 -4.49 8.48 -21.03
CA ALA A 132 -4.19 7.07 -21.32
C ALA A 132 -5.46 6.20 -21.42
N VAL A 133 -6.36 6.34 -20.44
CA VAL A 133 -7.73 5.80 -20.46
C VAL A 133 -8.66 6.97 -20.17
N VAL A 134 -9.26 7.48 -21.23
CA VAL A 134 -10.03 8.71 -21.20
C VAL A 134 -11.40 8.47 -20.56
N GLU A 135 -11.71 9.24 -19.52
CA GLU A 135 -13.03 9.26 -18.88
C GLU A 135 -13.65 10.67 -19.03
N ALA A 136 -14.79 10.76 -19.73
CA ALA A 136 -15.49 12.02 -19.96
C ALA A 136 -15.93 12.69 -18.64
N GLY A 137 -15.82 14.02 -18.56
CA GLY A 137 -16.19 14.80 -17.38
C GLY A 137 -15.19 14.72 -16.22
N ARG A 138 -14.09 13.95 -16.35
CA ARG A 138 -12.95 13.99 -15.42
C ARG A 138 -11.96 15.09 -15.75
N GLY A 139 -12.27 15.98 -16.70
CA GLY A 139 -11.44 17.10 -17.11
C GLY A 139 -10.45 16.72 -18.20
N SER A 140 -10.25 17.68 -19.09
CA SER A 140 -9.43 17.58 -20.30
C SER A 140 -8.33 18.65 -20.29
N ALA A 141 -7.38 18.54 -21.22
CA ALA A 141 -6.51 19.63 -21.67
C ALA A 141 -5.68 20.31 -20.56
N LEU A 142 -5.01 19.53 -19.71
CA LEU A 142 -4.10 20.08 -18.70
C LEU A 142 -2.71 20.31 -19.30
N PHE A 143 -2.24 21.55 -19.24
CA PHE A 143 -0.93 21.94 -19.77
C PHE A 143 -0.06 22.61 -18.70
N ILE A 144 1.24 22.66 -18.97
CA ILE A 144 2.11 23.72 -18.49
C ILE A 144 2.12 24.84 -19.53
N HIS A 145 1.84 26.08 -19.12
CA HIS A 145 1.82 27.24 -20.03
C HIS A 145 2.26 28.55 -19.34
N ALA A 146 2.22 29.68 -20.04
CA ALA A 146 2.58 30.98 -19.47
C ALA A 146 1.46 31.53 -18.57
N ALA A 147 1.82 32.01 -17.39
CA ALA A 147 0.90 32.62 -16.42
C ALA A 147 0.51 34.04 -16.83
N ARG A 148 -0.62 34.51 -16.30
CA ARG A 148 -1.03 35.92 -16.39
C ARG A 148 -0.10 36.78 -15.55
N ALA A 149 0.06 38.05 -15.92
CA ALA A 149 0.94 38.98 -15.20
C ALA A 149 0.58 39.15 -13.71
N ASP A 150 -0.71 39.04 -13.36
CA ASP A 150 -1.17 39.11 -11.98
C ASP A 150 -1.10 37.77 -11.22
N MET A 151 -0.71 36.69 -11.89
CA MET A 151 -0.59 35.35 -11.33
C MET A 151 -1.88 34.86 -10.66
N ARG A 152 -3.05 35.19 -11.24
CA ARG A 152 -4.34 34.58 -10.82
C ARG A 152 -4.41 33.10 -11.24
N GLY A 153 -5.21 32.31 -10.50
CA GLY A 153 -5.37 30.87 -10.71
C GLY A 153 -5.90 30.49 -12.09
N THR A 154 -5.57 29.27 -12.52
CA THR A 154 -6.00 28.70 -13.81
C THR A 154 -7.33 27.93 -13.64
N ALA A 155 -7.85 27.35 -14.73
CA ALA A 155 -8.95 26.38 -14.64
C ALA A 155 -8.50 24.95 -14.25
N GLY A 156 -7.21 24.74 -13.99
CA GLY A 156 -6.62 23.43 -13.62
C GLY A 156 -5.22 23.18 -14.18
N CYS A 157 -4.76 23.98 -15.15
CA CYS A 157 -3.40 23.95 -15.68
C CYS A 157 -2.35 24.40 -14.65
N VAL A 158 -1.09 24.08 -14.92
CA VAL A 158 0.06 24.68 -14.24
C VAL A 158 0.56 25.82 -15.11
N ALA A 159 0.81 27.00 -14.54
CA ALA A 159 1.39 28.10 -15.30
C ALA A 159 2.56 28.76 -14.59
N VAL A 160 3.58 29.15 -15.35
CA VAL A 160 4.79 29.82 -14.86
C VAL A 160 4.90 31.23 -15.44
N PRO A 161 5.60 32.18 -14.80
CA PRO A 161 5.86 33.51 -15.36
C PRO A 161 6.33 33.43 -16.81
N ARG A 162 5.81 34.32 -17.66
CA ARG A 162 6.06 34.29 -19.12
C ARG A 162 7.55 34.33 -19.42
N GLU A 163 8.31 35.13 -18.67
CA GLU A 163 9.77 35.25 -18.80
C GLU A 163 10.51 33.94 -18.54
N HIS A 164 9.91 32.97 -17.82
CA HIS A 164 10.54 31.70 -17.46
C HIS A 164 10.13 30.53 -18.37
N ILE A 165 9.18 30.70 -19.29
CA ILE A 165 8.65 29.58 -20.10
C ILE A 165 9.69 28.95 -21.03
N LEU A 166 10.58 29.76 -21.62
CA LEU A 166 11.67 29.26 -22.46
C LEU A 166 12.76 28.57 -21.65
N GLU A 167 13.02 29.07 -20.44
CA GLU A 167 13.97 28.44 -19.54
C GLU A 167 13.45 27.09 -19.03
N LEU A 168 12.16 27.00 -18.72
CA LEU A 168 11.49 25.74 -18.47
C LEU A 168 11.70 24.77 -19.64
N ALA A 169 11.42 25.20 -20.88
CA ALA A 169 11.56 24.37 -22.08
C ALA A 169 12.98 23.81 -22.27
N ARG A 170 14.02 24.61 -21.98
CA ARG A 170 15.43 24.17 -22.00
C ARG A 170 15.77 23.08 -21.00
N ARG A 171 15.02 23.00 -19.90
CA ARG A 171 15.26 22.05 -18.81
C ARG A 171 14.51 20.74 -18.97
N LEU A 172 13.54 20.68 -19.88
CA LEU A 172 12.79 19.47 -20.12
C LEU A 172 13.64 18.43 -20.84
N VAL A 173 13.47 17.17 -20.47
CA VAL A 173 14.06 16.00 -21.16
C VAL A 173 13.00 14.90 -21.34
N PRO A 174 13.13 14.02 -22.35
CA PRO A 174 12.16 12.95 -22.59
C PRO A 174 12.02 12.03 -21.37
N GLY A 175 10.78 11.61 -21.06
CA GLY A 175 10.47 10.75 -19.92
C GLY A 175 10.34 11.49 -18.58
N MET A 176 10.43 12.82 -18.55
CA MET A 176 10.15 13.61 -17.35
C MET A 176 8.71 13.43 -16.85
N MET A 177 8.60 13.41 -15.53
CA MET A 177 7.34 13.41 -14.80
C MET A 177 7.15 14.76 -14.10
N ILE A 178 5.90 15.17 -13.89
CA ILE A 178 5.51 16.28 -13.04
C ILE A 178 4.80 15.75 -11.79
N ASP A 179 5.37 16.04 -10.63
CA ASP A 179 4.89 15.67 -9.30
C ASP A 179 4.23 16.89 -8.64
N ILE A 180 2.90 16.86 -8.56
CA ILE A 180 2.08 17.95 -8.05
C ILE A 180 1.55 17.57 -6.67
N ASP A 181 1.88 18.37 -5.65
CA ASP A 181 1.33 18.22 -4.30
C ASP A 181 1.45 19.53 -3.51
N HIS A 182 0.99 19.50 -2.26
CA HIS A 182 1.23 20.57 -1.30
C HIS A 182 2.66 20.57 -0.76
N ASP A 183 3.06 21.72 -0.22
CA ASP A 183 4.22 21.78 0.67
C ASP A 183 4.01 20.87 1.87
N ALA A 184 4.98 20.00 2.13
CA ALA A 184 5.07 19.24 3.36
C ALA A 184 5.49 20.17 4.51
N PRO A 185 4.94 20.03 5.74
CA PRO A 185 5.61 20.54 6.93
C PRO A 185 7.05 19.99 6.94
N GLU A 186 8.04 20.77 7.42
CA GLU A 186 9.47 20.39 7.39
C GLU A 186 9.76 19.00 8.00
N GLU A 187 8.87 18.47 8.86
CA GLU A 187 8.95 17.12 9.44
C GLU A 187 8.54 15.98 8.47
N VAL A 188 7.80 16.29 7.40
CA VAL A 188 7.34 15.33 6.36
C VAL A 188 8.23 15.37 5.11
N ALA A 189 9.12 16.37 4.99
CA ALA A 189 10.06 16.51 3.86
C ALA A 189 11.06 15.33 3.74
N ILE A 190 11.23 14.54 4.79
CA ILE A 190 12.07 13.33 4.81
C ILE A 190 11.37 12.12 4.14
N ALA A 191 10.05 12.17 3.90
CA ALA A 191 9.25 11.01 3.48
C ALA A 191 8.86 10.95 1.99
N ARG A 192 9.43 11.80 1.13
CA ARG A 192 9.38 11.63 -0.34
C ARG A 192 10.72 11.13 -0.87
N ILE A 193 11.22 10.07 -0.26
CA ILE A 193 12.33 9.28 -0.79
C ILE A 193 11.87 8.64 -2.10
N SER A 194 12.66 8.78 -3.16
CA SER A 194 12.43 8.07 -4.42
C SER A 194 12.20 6.59 -4.14
N VAL A 195 11.16 6.01 -4.71
CA VAL A 195 10.82 4.58 -4.56
C VAL A 195 11.84 3.65 -5.26
N ASP A 196 13.00 4.19 -5.65
CA ASP A 196 14.17 3.50 -6.17
C ASP A 196 15.07 2.96 -5.04
N VAL A 197 14.52 2.66 -3.87
CA VAL A 197 15.25 1.93 -2.83
C VAL A 197 15.14 0.44 -3.14
N PRO A 198 16.26 -0.27 -3.35
CA PRO A 198 16.21 -1.71 -3.59
C PRO A 198 15.61 -2.43 -2.37
N MET A 199 14.85 -3.49 -2.62
CA MET A 199 14.43 -4.41 -1.56
C MET A 199 15.68 -5.10 -0.99
N GLU A 200 16.01 -4.85 0.28
CA GLU A 200 17.13 -5.52 0.93
C GLU A 200 16.77 -6.98 1.20
N ILE A 201 17.53 -7.90 0.62
CA ILE A 201 17.40 -9.34 0.79
C ILE A 201 18.75 -9.85 1.30
N VAL A 202 18.79 -10.30 2.56
CA VAL A 202 20.02 -10.80 3.19
C VAL A 202 19.88 -12.28 3.46
N ARG A 203 20.71 -13.10 2.78
CA ARG A 203 20.71 -14.56 2.94
C ARG A 203 21.97 -15.02 3.67
N PHE A 204 21.77 -15.91 4.64
CA PHE A 204 22.83 -16.69 5.28
C PHE A 204 22.56 -18.17 5.05
N ALA A 205 23.57 -18.91 4.56
CA ALA A 205 23.46 -20.33 4.29
C ALA A 205 24.43 -21.12 5.18
N GLY A 206 23.94 -22.24 5.71
CA GLY A 206 24.76 -23.24 6.37
C GLY A 206 25.37 -24.21 5.35
N PHE A 207 26.46 -24.87 5.72
CA PHE A 207 27.09 -25.88 4.86
C PHE A 207 26.38 -27.24 4.92
N GLU A 208 25.61 -27.50 5.97
CA GLU A 208 24.83 -28.73 6.11
C GLU A 208 23.45 -28.61 5.46
N PRO A 209 22.88 -29.69 4.88
CA PRO A 209 21.51 -29.68 4.39
C PRO A 209 20.49 -29.39 5.49
N GLY A 210 19.50 -28.56 5.19
CA GLY A 210 18.45 -28.18 6.14
C GLY A 210 17.36 -27.34 5.48
N PRO A 211 16.32 -26.95 6.23
CA PRO A 211 15.21 -26.18 5.69
C PRO A 211 15.64 -24.77 5.26
N LYS A 212 14.88 -24.17 4.36
CA LYS A 212 15.01 -22.77 3.95
C LYS A 212 13.92 -21.93 4.61
N LEU A 213 14.31 -21.06 5.54
CA LEU A 213 13.43 -20.11 6.20
C LEU A 213 13.48 -18.74 5.50
N ILE A 214 12.34 -18.10 5.26
CA ILE A 214 12.26 -16.68 4.96
C ILE A 214 11.57 -15.95 6.11
N VAL A 215 12.14 -14.82 6.52
CA VAL A 215 11.60 -13.94 7.56
C VAL A 215 11.33 -12.57 6.95
N THR A 216 10.08 -12.14 7.01
CA THR A 216 9.63 -10.87 6.42
C THR A 216 9.21 -9.89 7.50
N GLY A 217 9.50 -8.61 7.27
CA GLY A 217 9.01 -7.48 8.06
C GLY A 217 8.44 -6.39 7.17
N ALA A 218 7.60 -5.53 7.75
CA ALA A 218 6.95 -4.41 7.08
C ALA A 218 6.31 -4.79 5.72
N VAL A 219 5.53 -5.88 5.71
CA VAL A 219 4.54 -6.13 4.65
C VAL A 219 3.53 -4.98 4.62
N HIS A 220 3.15 -4.50 5.81
CA HIS A 220 2.53 -3.20 6.03
C HIS A 220 3.57 -2.21 6.57
N GLY A 221 3.58 -0.99 6.05
CA GLY A 221 4.65 -0.03 6.31
C GLY A 221 4.69 0.54 7.73
N ASN A 222 3.54 0.65 8.38
CA ASN A 222 3.41 1.20 9.73
C ASN A 222 3.74 0.19 10.84
N GLU A 223 4.26 -0.98 10.49
CA GLU A 223 4.56 -2.09 11.40
C GLU A 223 6.09 -2.26 11.57
N THR A 224 6.70 -1.39 12.38
CA THR A 224 8.18 -1.24 12.43
C THR A 224 8.91 -2.30 13.26
N CYS A 225 8.20 -3.07 14.10
CA CYS A 225 8.83 -4.03 15.01
C CYS A 225 9.57 -5.18 14.29
N GLY A 226 9.04 -5.64 13.15
CA GLY A 226 9.67 -6.65 12.29
C GLY A 226 11.01 -6.18 11.71
N PRO A 227 11.05 -5.05 10.97
CA PRO A 227 12.30 -4.46 10.48
C PRO A 227 13.39 -4.35 11.57
N GLU A 228 13.06 -3.79 12.73
CA GLU A 228 14.02 -3.60 13.83
C GLU A 228 14.59 -4.92 14.36
N ALA A 229 13.71 -5.91 14.59
CA ALA A 229 14.12 -7.24 15.05
C ALA A 229 14.97 -7.97 14.01
N ILE A 230 14.60 -7.90 12.73
CA ILE A 230 15.32 -8.53 11.63
C ILE A 230 16.72 -7.90 11.48
N ILE A 231 16.83 -6.58 11.47
CA ILE A 231 18.11 -5.86 11.38
C ILE A 231 19.05 -6.26 12.52
N ARG A 232 18.51 -6.42 13.73
CA ARG A 232 19.28 -6.91 14.89
C ARG A 232 19.83 -8.32 14.64
N VAL A 233 19.02 -9.25 14.14
CA VAL A 233 19.46 -10.63 13.85
C VAL A 233 20.46 -10.69 12.71
N ILE A 234 20.27 -9.88 11.64
CA ILE A 234 21.26 -9.75 10.55
C ILE A 234 22.61 -9.30 11.10
N ARG A 235 22.62 -8.31 12.02
CA ARG A 235 23.85 -7.85 12.67
C ARG A 235 24.52 -8.98 13.47
N GLU A 236 23.75 -9.75 14.23
CA GLU A 236 24.25 -10.93 14.97
C GLU A 236 24.89 -11.97 14.05
N CYS A 237 24.31 -12.22 12.87
CA CYS A 237 24.90 -13.11 11.86
C CYS A 237 26.21 -12.55 11.28
N ARG A 238 26.23 -11.27 10.89
CA ARG A 238 27.42 -10.60 10.32
C ARG A 238 28.59 -10.60 11.32
N GLU A 239 28.28 -10.45 12.61
CA GLU A 239 29.26 -10.48 13.70
C GLU A 239 29.60 -11.90 14.18
N SER A 240 29.07 -12.95 13.54
CA SER A 240 29.23 -14.35 13.94
C SER A 240 28.76 -14.69 15.37
N ARG A 241 27.93 -13.84 15.98
CA ARG A 241 27.26 -14.11 17.27
C ARG A 241 26.07 -15.07 17.11
N LEU A 242 25.53 -15.16 15.89
CA LEU A 242 24.54 -16.14 15.46
C LEU A 242 25.08 -16.85 14.22
N VAL A 243 25.26 -18.17 14.27
CA VAL A 243 25.81 -18.93 13.13
C VAL A 243 24.75 -19.87 12.58
N ILE A 244 24.42 -19.70 11.29
CA ILE A 244 23.57 -20.60 10.53
C ILE A 244 24.40 -21.82 10.14
N ARG A 245 24.07 -22.99 10.68
CA ARG A 245 24.86 -24.23 10.53
C ARG A 245 24.37 -25.09 9.37
N ARG A 246 23.05 -25.16 9.19
CA ARG A 246 22.39 -25.95 8.16
C ARG A 246 21.29 -25.15 7.45
N GLY A 247 20.92 -25.60 6.26
CA GLY A 247 19.87 -24.97 5.46
C GLY A 247 20.20 -23.53 5.11
N ALA A 248 19.19 -22.67 5.04
CA ALA A 248 19.38 -21.25 4.85
C ALA A 248 18.31 -20.42 5.53
N VAL A 249 18.65 -19.18 5.87
CA VAL A 249 17.67 -18.15 6.24
C VAL A 249 17.83 -16.93 5.34
N THR A 250 16.71 -16.43 4.83
CA THR A 250 16.63 -15.18 4.09
C THR A 250 15.83 -14.17 4.91
N PHE A 251 16.42 -13.01 5.14
CA PHE A 251 15.78 -11.91 5.81
C PHE A 251 15.40 -10.84 4.79
N VAL A 252 14.13 -10.41 4.84
CA VAL A 252 13.62 -9.24 4.11
C VAL A 252 13.08 -8.26 5.15
N PRO A 253 13.91 -7.33 5.66
CA PRO A 253 13.51 -6.44 6.75
C PRO A 253 12.30 -5.58 6.41
N ILE A 254 12.27 -5.04 5.19
CA ILE A 254 11.23 -4.16 4.68
C ILE A 254 10.74 -4.69 3.35
N VAL A 255 9.55 -5.30 3.34
CA VAL A 255 8.91 -5.81 2.13
C VAL A 255 8.27 -4.68 1.32
N ASN A 256 7.43 -3.85 1.94
CA ASN A 256 6.74 -2.76 1.26
C ASN A 256 7.42 -1.42 1.57
N HIS A 257 8.46 -1.11 0.79
CA HIS A 257 9.31 0.05 1.04
C HIS A 257 8.56 1.37 0.90
N LYS A 258 7.61 1.46 -0.05
CA LYS A 258 6.77 2.66 -0.20
C LYS A 258 5.93 2.89 1.05
N ALA A 259 5.18 1.89 1.50
CA ALA A 259 4.35 2.01 2.69
C ALA A 259 5.21 2.34 3.94
N TYR A 260 6.38 1.69 4.07
CA TYR A 260 7.27 1.88 5.21
C TYR A 260 7.80 3.32 5.29
N LEU A 261 8.28 3.85 4.18
CA LEU A 261 8.75 5.24 4.09
C LEU A 261 7.63 6.26 4.35
N GLN A 262 6.40 5.93 3.98
CA GLN A 262 5.22 6.76 4.22
C GLN A 262 4.67 6.63 5.64
N GLY A 263 5.11 5.63 6.42
CA GLY A 263 4.51 5.30 7.72
C GLY A 263 3.04 4.88 7.62
N THR A 264 2.60 4.41 6.45
CA THR A 264 1.22 3.99 6.18
C THR A 264 1.11 2.47 6.21
N ARG A 265 -0.12 1.96 6.36
CA ARG A 265 -0.37 0.51 6.28
C ARG A 265 -0.05 -0.04 4.89
N GLU A 266 -0.34 0.72 3.85
CA GLU A 266 -0.23 0.33 2.45
C GLU A 266 0.32 1.48 1.61
N GLY A 267 0.94 1.17 0.47
CA GLY A 267 1.53 2.14 -0.43
C GLY A 267 0.54 2.58 -1.50
N ASP A 268 0.22 1.70 -2.45
CA ASP A 268 -0.87 1.92 -3.43
C ASP A 268 -2.10 1.05 -3.12
N ARG A 269 -1.87 -0.18 -2.67
CA ARG A 269 -2.92 -1.14 -2.28
C ARG A 269 -2.43 -2.07 -1.18
N ASN A 270 -3.34 -2.82 -0.58
CA ASN A 270 -2.97 -3.82 0.40
C ASN A 270 -2.26 -5.00 -0.29
N LEU A 271 -0.94 -5.11 -0.08
CA LEU A 271 -0.13 -6.22 -0.60
C LEU A 271 -0.64 -7.57 -0.10
N ASN A 272 -0.99 -7.65 1.18
CA ASN A 272 -1.39 -8.87 1.88
C ASN A 272 -2.87 -9.26 1.67
N ARG A 273 -3.51 -8.71 0.63
CA ARG A 273 -4.85 -9.10 0.18
C ARG A 273 -4.88 -9.60 -1.26
N ASP A 274 -3.92 -9.24 -2.10
CA ASP A 274 -3.82 -9.72 -3.49
C ASP A 274 -2.34 -9.94 -3.82
N LEU A 275 -1.78 -11.01 -3.24
CA LEU A 275 -0.41 -11.42 -3.49
C LEU A 275 -0.36 -12.49 -4.58
N ARG A 276 0.17 -12.11 -5.73
CA ARG A 276 0.44 -13.00 -6.87
C ARG A 276 1.50 -12.40 -7.80
N PRO A 277 2.09 -13.19 -8.69
CA PRO A 277 2.87 -12.64 -9.80
C PRO A 277 1.97 -11.85 -10.76
N TYR A 278 2.45 -10.71 -11.23
CA TYR A 278 1.82 -9.85 -12.22
C TYR A 278 2.67 -9.78 -13.47
N VAL A 279 2.09 -10.13 -14.62
CA VAL A 279 2.78 -10.00 -15.91
C VAL A 279 3.04 -8.53 -16.24
N LEU A 280 2.07 -7.67 -15.96
CA LEU A 280 2.16 -6.22 -16.13
C LEU A 280 1.88 -5.57 -14.77
N PRO A 281 2.91 -5.16 -14.01
CA PRO A 281 2.72 -4.55 -12.70
C PRO A 281 2.23 -3.11 -12.86
N GLU A 282 1.08 -2.78 -12.24
CA GLU A 282 0.43 -1.46 -12.35
C GLU A 282 0.81 -0.55 -11.18
N CYS A 283 0.96 -1.13 -9.98
CA CYS A 283 1.27 -0.40 -8.76
C CYS A 283 2.56 -0.86 -8.06
N HIS A 284 2.96 -0.19 -6.98
CA HIS A 284 4.18 -0.55 -6.24
C HIS A 284 4.09 -1.98 -5.69
N GLU A 285 2.96 -2.36 -5.10
CA GLU A 285 2.76 -3.69 -4.53
C GLU A 285 2.82 -4.81 -5.57
N ASP A 286 2.46 -4.57 -6.84
CA ASP A 286 2.62 -5.57 -7.90
C ASP A 286 4.10 -5.82 -8.20
N ARG A 287 4.92 -4.75 -8.18
CA ARG A 287 6.37 -4.85 -8.35
C ARG A 287 7.02 -5.56 -7.16
N VAL A 288 6.57 -5.25 -5.94
CA VAL A 288 6.98 -5.96 -4.72
C VAL A 288 6.60 -7.44 -4.81
N ALA A 289 5.37 -7.75 -5.24
CA ALA A 289 4.89 -9.12 -5.39
C ALA A 289 5.72 -9.93 -6.39
N ASN A 290 6.14 -9.30 -7.50
CA ASN A 290 7.02 -9.94 -8.50
C ASN A 290 8.43 -10.28 -7.98
N ILE A 291 8.88 -9.64 -6.90
CA ILE A 291 10.13 -9.97 -6.22
C ILE A 291 9.87 -10.98 -5.10
N LEU A 292 8.85 -10.74 -4.28
CA LEU A 292 8.54 -11.55 -3.11
C LEU A 292 8.04 -12.94 -3.46
N CYS A 293 7.18 -13.09 -4.48
CA CYS A 293 6.59 -14.38 -4.83
C CYS A 293 7.65 -15.43 -5.22
N PRO A 294 8.63 -15.14 -6.11
CA PRO A 294 9.73 -16.06 -6.37
C PRO A 294 10.56 -16.39 -5.13
N LEU A 295 10.79 -15.41 -4.24
CA LEU A 295 11.47 -15.66 -2.97
C LEU A 295 10.67 -16.65 -2.13
N LEU A 296 9.39 -16.39 -1.85
CA LEU A 296 8.54 -17.30 -1.07
C LEU A 296 8.57 -18.72 -1.67
N ALA A 297 8.44 -18.86 -2.99
CA ALA A 297 8.46 -20.14 -3.68
C ALA A 297 9.81 -20.89 -3.59
N GLU A 298 10.91 -20.21 -3.23
CA GLU A 298 12.23 -20.83 -3.05
C GLU A 298 12.45 -21.37 -1.62
N HIS A 299 11.56 -21.09 -0.68
CA HIS A 299 11.69 -21.44 0.74
C HIS A 299 10.68 -22.50 1.16
N ASP A 300 10.98 -23.17 2.28
CA ASP A 300 10.11 -24.19 2.88
C ASP A 300 9.20 -23.59 3.95
N VAL A 301 9.71 -22.57 4.66
CA VAL A 301 9.04 -21.97 5.82
C VAL A 301 9.03 -20.44 5.72
N LEU A 302 7.88 -19.81 5.97
CA LEU A 302 7.73 -18.37 6.14
C LEU A 302 7.46 -18.01 7.61
N LEU A 303 8.21 -17.05 8.13
CA LEU A 303 7.89 -16.33 9.36
C LEU A 303 7.60 -14.86 9.02
N ASP A 304 6.32 -14.49 9.01
CA ASP A 304 5.90 -13.14 8.66
C ASP A 304 5.61 -12.32 9.92
N ILE A 305 6.38 -11.25 10.13
CA ILE A 305 6.32 -10.45 11.36
C ILE A 305 5.43 -9.22 11.15
N HIS A 306 4.36 -9.15 11.95
CA HIS A 306 3.36 -8.08 11.94
C HIS A 306 3.18 -7.47 13.34
N SER A 307 2.43 -6.38 13.37
CA SER A 307 1.89 -5.76 14.59
C SER A 307 0.48 -5.27 14.34
N PHE A 308 -0.31 -5.08 15.39
CA PHE A 308 -1.72 -4.70 15.27
C PHE A 308 -2.02 -3.30 15.82
N ARG A 309 -3.16 -2.74 15.39
CA ARG A 309 -3.63 -1.42 15.84
C ARG A 309 -4.26 -1.45 17.23
N SER A 310 -5.01 -2.50 17.53
CA SER A 310 -5.77 -2.68 18.78
C SER A 310 -5.68 -4.13 19.26
N GLY A 311 -5.42 -4.30 20.56
CA GLY A 311 -5.14 -5.59 21.17
C GLY A 311 -4.21 -5.43 22.37
N HIS A 312 -4.19 -6.43 23.25
CA HIS A 312 -3.33 -6.39 24.45
C HIS A 312 -2.32 -7.54 24.52
N GLU A 313 -2.54 -8.66 23.82
CA GLU A 313 -1.62 -9.80 23.83
C GLU A 313 -1.09 -10.11 22.42
N PRO A 314 0.19 -10.45 22.28
CA PRO A 314 0.72 -11.02 21.05
C PRO A 314 0.11 -12.39 20.73
N PHE A 315 -0.01 -12.73 19.45
CA PHE A 315 -0.55 -14.02 19.01
C PHE A 315 0.08 -14.48 17.68
N VAL A 316 -0.17 -15.73 17.30
CA VAL A 316 0.30 -16.31 16.04
C VAL A 316 -0.89 -16.77 15.20
N PHE A 317 -0.94 -16.35 13.94
CA PHE A 317 -1.85 -16.92 12.94
C PHE A 317 -1.23 -18.12 12.23
N VAL A 318 -2.05 -19.16 12.08
CA VAL A 318 -1.72 -20.37 11.33
C VAL A 318 -2.85 -20.73 10.36
N GLY A 319 -2.50 -21.53 9.35
CA GLY A 319 -3.39 -21.99 8.30
C GLY A 319 -4.37 -23.07 8.78
N PRO A 320 -5.13 -23.67 7.85
CA PRO A 320 -6.16 -24.66 8.15
C PRO A 320 -5.54 -26.01 8.57
N SER A 321 -6.36 -26.95 9.01
CA SER A 321 -5.95 -28.36 9.09
C SER A 321 -5.63 -28.91 7.69
N ASP A 322 -4.90 -30.02 7.65
CA ASP A 322 -4.59 -30.70 6.39
C ASP A 322 -5.88 -31.03 5.63
N ASN A 323 -5.93 -30.65 4.36
CA ASN A 323 -7.09 -30.79 3.49
C ASN A 323 -6.69 -30.76 2.01
N ASP A 324 -7.50 -31.38 1.17
CA ASP A 324 -7.42 -31.39 -0.29
C ASP A 324 -8.49 -30.49 -0.95
N GLY A 325 -9.07 -29.58 -0.17
CA GLY A 325 -10.15 -28.71 -0.60
C GLY A 325 -9.71 -27.66 -1.62
N GLN A 326 -10.70 -27.02 -2.25
CA GLN A 326 -10.45 -25.94 -3.21
C GLN A 326 -10.07 -24.61 -2.54
N ILE A 327 -10.36 -24.48 -1.24
CA ILE A 327 -10.09 -23.30 -0.42
C ILE A 327 -8.89 -23.63 0.46
N GLU A 328 -7.72 -23.10 0.12
CA GLU A 328 -6.48 -23.29 0.89
C GLU A 328 -6.09 -24.77 1.13
N PRO A 329 -5.85 -25.56 0.07
CA PRO A 329 -5.29 -26.91 0.20
C PRO A 329 -3.97 -26.86 0.96
N PHE A 330 -3.81 -27.77 1.92
CA PHE A 330 -2.68 -27.75 2.82
C PHE A 330 -2.36 -29.14 3.36
N SER A 331 -1.07 -29.42 3.59
CA SER A 331 -0.57 -30.73 4.03
C SER A 331 0.55 -30.65 5.08
N GLN A 332 0.81 -29.46 5.62
CA GLN A 332 1.88 -29.21 6.59
C GLN A 332 1.36 -28.66 7.92
N ALA A 333 0.09 -28.92 8.27
CA ALA A 333 -0.56 -28.40 9.47
C ALA A 333 0.18 -28.75 10.77
N LYS A 334 0.77 -29.95 10.84
CA LYS A 334 1.55 -30.38 12.00
C LYS A 334 2.82 -29.54 12.17
N ALA A 335 3.60 -29.38 11.10
CA ALA A 335 4.86 -28.62 11.14
C ALA A 335 4.61 -27.13 11.42
N GLU A 336 3.58 -26.55 10.80
CA GLU A 336 3.17 -25.16 11.02
C GLU A 336 2.71 -24.93 12.47
N GLY A 337 1.88 -25.83 13.01
CA GLY A 337 1.42 -25.78 14.40
C GLY A 337 2.55 -25.96 15.41
N GLU A 338 3.50 -26.88 15.16
CA GLU A 338 4.66 -27.09 16.02
C GLU A 338 5.58 -25.87 16.09
N LEU A 339 5.78 -25.18 14.95
CA LEU A 339 6.51 -23.93 14.87
C LEU A 339 5.78 -22.84 15.66
N ALA A 340 4.51 -22.58 15.33
CA ALA A 340 3.68 -21.54 15.94
C ALA A 340 3.63 -21.66 17.47
N ALA A 341 3.50 -22.90 17.99
CA ALA A 341 3.44 -23.17 19.41
C ALA A 341 4.72 -22.83 20.19
N ARG A 342 5.82 -22.52 19.50
CA ARG A 342 7.15 -22.29 20.06
C ARG A 342 7.71 -20.90 19.77
N LEU A 343 6.97 -20.03 19.07
CA LEU A 343 7.46 -18.69 18.70
C LEU A 343 7.52 -17.70 19.87
N GLY A 344 6.83 -17.99 20.98
CA GLY A 344 6.83 -17.11 22.17
C GLY A 344 5.45 -16.65 22.59
N PRO A 345 4.55 -16.20 21.68
CA PRO A 345 3.17 -15.89 22.05
C PRO A 345 2.43 -17.11 22.64
N SER A 346 1.50 -16.85 23.55
CA SER A 346 0.69 -17.87 24.22
C SER A 346 -0.62 -18.19 23.50
N LEU A 347 -1.05 -17.33 22.58
CA LEU A 347 -2.28 -17.46 21.81
C LEU A 347 -1.98 -17.81 20.34
N ILE A 348 -2.65 -18.86 19.85
CA ILE A 348 -2.70 -19.20 18.42
C ILE A 348 -4.11 -18.94 17.89
N MET A 349 -4.20 -18.38 16.68
CA MET A 349 -5.45 -18.20 15.95
C MET A 349 -5.41 -18.91 14.60
N HIS A 350 -6.53 -19.50 14.18
CA HIS A 350 -6.66 -20.13 12.86
C HIS A 350 -8.10 -20.05 12.33
N GLY A 351 -8.32 -20.45 11.08
CA GLY A 351 -9.65 -20.45 10.45
C GLY A 351 -10.05 -19.14 9.77
N TRP A 352 -9.11 -18.19 9.66
CA TRP A 352 -9.33 -16.86 9.08
C TRP A 352 -9.92 -16.91 7.67
N LEU A 353 -9.27 -17.63 6.74
CA LEU A 353 -9.70 -17.61 5.33
C LEU A 353 -11.08 -18.22 5.13
N THR A 354 -11.40 -19.28 5.87
CA THR A 354 -12.74 -19.91 5.81
C THR A 354 -13.82 -18.97 6.36
N ALA A 355 -13.57 -18.31 7.49
CA ALA A 355 -14.49 -17.32 8.04
C ALA A 355 -14.66 -16.14 7.09
N HIS A 356 -13.56 -15.63 6.53
CA HIS A 356 -13.57 -14.51 5.59
C HIS A 356 -14.31 -14.86 4.28
N ALA A 357 -14.10 -16.05 3.72
CA ALA A 357 -14.80 -16.50 2.52
C ALA A 357 -16.32 -16.61 2.73
N ARG A 358 -16.76 -17.16 3.88
CA ARG A 358 -18.18 -17.18 4.27
C ARG A 358 -18.73 -15.76 4.41
N ALA A 359 -17.99 -14.88 5.08
CA ALA A 359 -18.34 -13.48 5.28
C ALA A 359 -18.56 -12.74 3.95
N GLN A 360 -17.68 -12.96 2.96
CA GLN A 360 -17.82 -12.35 1.64
C GLN A 360 -19.06 -12.86 0.87
N GLN A 361 -19.37 -14.16 0.98
CA GLN A 361 -20.58 -14.71 0.37
C GLN A 361 -21.86 -14.12 0.98
N GLU A 362 -21.89 -13.93 2.30
CA GLU A 362 -23.02 -13.28 2.97
C GLU A 362 -23.14 -11.80 2.61
N ARG A 363 -22.02 -11.08 2.56
CA ARG A 363 -21.99 -9.68 2.07
C ARG A 363 -22.55 -9.57 0.65
N ALA A 364 -22.17 -10.49 -0.25
CA ALA A 364 -22.68 -10.51 -1.62
C ALA A 364 -24.20 -10.76 -1.66
N ARG A 365 -24.72 -11.67 -0.81
CA ARG A 365 -26.18 -11.91 -0.69
C ARG A 365 -26.95 -10.69 -0.20
N GLN A 366 -26.32 -9.83 0.59
CA GLN A 366 -26.93 -8.61 1.14
C GLN A 366 -26.63 -7.35 0.29
N GLY A 367 -26.28 -7.52 -0.99
CA GLY A 367 -26.15 -6.41 -1.95
C GLY A 367 -24.77 -5.76 -2.00
N GLY A 368 -23.77 -6.29 -1.29
CA GLY A 368 -22.38 -5.88 -1.44
C GLY A 368 -21.75 -6.40 -2.74
N ALA A 369 -20.75 -5.69 -3.26
CA ALA A 369 -20.03 -6.12 -4.46
C ALA A 369 -19.40 -7.52 -4.27
N ASN A 370 -19.50 -8.37 -5.30
CA ASN A 370 -18.86 -9.68 -5.30
C ASN A 370 -17.34 -9.49 -5.44
N VAL A 371 -16.57 -9.99 -4.48
CA VAL A 371 -15.13 -9.80 -4.42
C VAL A 371 -14.46 -11.12 -4.84
N SER A 372 -13.51 -11.05 -5.78
CA SER A 372 -12.75 -12.22 -6.25
C SER A 372 -12.08 -12.95 -5.07
N PHE A 373 -12.10 -14.28 -5.07
CA PHE A 373 -11.40 -15.11 -4.07
C PHE A 373 -9.90 -14.79 -3.98
N SER A 374 -9.31 -14.27 -5.05
CA SER A 374 -7.91 -13.80 -5.07
C SER A 374 -7.64 -12.63 -4.10
N LYS A 375 -8.66 -11.88 -3.68
CA LYS A 375 -8.55 -10.73 -2.76
C LYS A 375 -8.44 -11.10 -1.27
N GLY A 376 -8.13 -12.35 -0.96
CA GLY A 376 -7.78 -12.84 0.38
C GLY A 376 -6.43 -13.56 0.44
N VAL A 377 -5.64 -13.56 -0.64
CA VAL A 377 -4.35 -14.26 -0.69
C VAL A 377 -3.26 -13.33 -0.17
N GLY A 378 -2.75 -13.62 1.03
CA GLY A 378 -1.59 -12.97 1.62
C GLY A 378 -0.30 -13.77 1.43
N THR A 379 0.75 -13.33 2.14
CA THR A 379 2.08 -13.96 2.19
C THR A 379 2.02 -15.41 2.64
N THR A 380 1.25 -15.71 3.70
CA THR A 380 1.10 -17.05 4.26
C THR A 380 0.31 -17.97 3.35
N GLU A 381 -0.77 -17.49 2.75
CA GLU A 381 -1.58 -18.28 1.83
C GLU A 381 -0.78 -18.59 0.56
N TYR A 382 -0.06 -17.60 0.01
CA TYR A 382 0.84 -17.82 -1.12
C TYR A 382 1.90 -18.88 -0.80
N MET A 383 2.55 -18.79 0.37
CA MET A 383 3.53 -19.77 0.82
C MET A 383 2.96 -21.20 0.84
N ARG A 384 1.75 -21.37 1.38
CA ARG A 384 1.04 -22.66 1.42
C ARG A 384 0.71 -23.19 0.04
N PHE A 385 0.23 -22.33 -0.87
CA PHE A 385 -0.05 -22.71 -2.26
C PHE A 385 1.20 -23.16 -3.05
N ARG A 386 2.39 -22.74 -2.62
CA ARG A 386 3.67 -23.18 -3.21
C ARG A 386 4.21 -24.46 -2.58
N GLY A 387 3.50 -25.04 -1.61
CA GLY A 387 3.86 -26.30 -0.96
C GLY A 387 4.65 -26.14 0.34
N GLY A 388 5.00 -24.92 0.73
CA GLY A 388 5.60 -24.62 2.04
C GLY A 388 4.54 -24.42 3.13
N TYR A 389 4.97 -23.89 4.27
CA TYR A 389 4.08 -23.42 5.33
C TYR A 389 4.54 -22.08 5.90
N GLY A 390 3.64 -21.34 6.53
CA GLY A 390 3.94 -19.99 6.98
C GLY A 390 3.09 -19.55 8.14
N VAL A 391 3.66 -18.75 9.03
CA VAL A 391 2.96 -18.23 10.20
C VAL A 391 3.11 -16.72 10.25
N THR A 392 2.04 -16.04 10.64
CA THR A 392 2.09 -14.60 10.92
C THR A 392 2.17 -14.40 12.42
N VAL A 393 3.19 -13.68 12.88
CA VAL A 393 3.35 -13.33 14.30
C VAL A 393 2.93 -11.90 14.50
N GLU A 394 1.89 -11.72 15.29
CA GLU A 394 1.32 -10.43 15.66
C GLU A 394 1.95 -10.02 16.99
N CYS A 395 3.00 -9.19 16.91
CA CYS A 395 3.98 -9.03 17.99
C CYS A 395 3.53 -8.10 19.12
N GLY A 396 2.44 -7.35 18.93
CA GLY A 396 1.98 -6.33 19.85
C GLY A 396 1.37 -5.13 19.11
N GLN A 397 1.05 -4.08 19.87
CA GLN A 397 0.54 -2.84 19.29
C GLN A 397 1.65 -2.13 18.49
N HIS A 398 1.33 -1.45 17.38
CA HIS A 398 2.31 -0.79 16.50
C HIS A 398 3.37 0.06 17.22
N ARG A 399 3.02 0.71 18.33
CA ARG A 399 3.91 1.60 19.09
C ARG A 399 4.45 0.97 20.38
N ASP A 400 4.17 -0.30 20.64
CA ASP A 400 4.67 -1.00 21.82
C ASP A 400 6.17 -1.35 21.62
N PRO A 401 7.09 -0.77 22.41
CA PRO A 401 8.52 -1.11 22.31
C PRO A 401 8.81 -2.59 22.62
N ASN A 402 7.93 -3.27 23.36
CA ASN A 402 8.05 -4.69 23.63
C ASN A 402 7.76 -5.54 22.38
N ALA A 403 7.03 -5.04 21.39
CA ALA A 403 6.75 -5.76 20.15
C ALA A 403 8.05 -6.15 19.40
N VAL A 404 9.08 -5.30 19.47
CA VAL A 404 10.41 -5.59 18.90
C VAL A 404 11.05 -6.80 19.59
N GLN A 405 10.90 -6.93 20.91
CA GLN A 405 11.43 -8.09 21.65
C GLN A 405 10.64 -9.36 21.36
N VAL A 406 9.33 -9.27 21.19
CA VAL A 406 8.49 -10.39 20.77
C VAL A 406 8.91 -10.88 19.38
N ALA A 407 9.05 -9.96 18.41
CA ALA A 407 9.54 -10.26 17.07
C ALA A 407 10.93 -10.91 17.09
N TYR A 408 11.88 -10.32 17.82
CA TYR A 408 13.23 -10.86 17.96
C TYR A 408 13.23 -12.28 18.55
N ARG A 409 12.43 -12.52 19.59
CA ARG A 409 12.29 -13.83 20.21
C ARG A 409 11.67 -14.85 19.25
N ALA A 410 10.65 -14.46 18.48
CA ALA A 410 10.03 -15.31 17.47
C ALA A 410 11.04 -15.75 16.41
N ILE A 411 11.88 -14.83 15.91
CA ILE A 411 12.93 -15.14 14.95
C ILE A 411 13.95 -16.12 15.55
N ARG A 412 14.47 -15.84 16.76
CA ARG A 412 15.42 -16.73 17.44
C ARG A 412 14.84 -18.12 17.69
N ASN A 413 13.58 -18.19 18.10
CA ASN A 413 12.88 -19.44 18.34
C ASN A 413 12.63 -20.22 17.04
N ALA A 414 12.24 -19.55 15.95
CA ALA A 414 12.08 -20.20 14.65
C ALA A 414 13.39 -20.81 14.16
N LEU A 415 14.50 -20.06 14.23
CA LEU A 415 15.83 -20.54 13.88
C LEU A 415 16.24 -21.77 14.70
N ALA A 416 15.99 -21.77 16.01
CA ALA A 416 16.29 -22.90 16.89
C ALA A 416 15.36 -24.10 16.64
N HIS A 417 14.07 -23.85 16.43
CA HIS A 417 13.06 -24.88 16.17
C HIS A 417 13.34 -25.65 14.87
N LEU A 418 13.75 -24.93 13.83
CA LEU A 418 14.13 -25.48 12.52
C LEU A 418 15.58 -25.99 12.50
N GLU A 419 16.27 -25.98 13.64
CA GLU A 419 17.65 -26.44 13.81
C GLU A 419 18.66 -25.71 12.89
N LEU A 420 18.32 -24.51 12.41
CA LEU A 420 19.21 -23.69 11.58
C LEU A 420 20.43 -23.18 12.36
N ILE A 421 20.30 -23.11 13.69
CA ILE A 421 21.33 -22.68 14.62
C ILE A 421 21.57 -23.74 15.70
N ALA A 422 22.77 -23.76 16.26
CA ALA A 422 23.09 -24.61 17.42
C ALA A 422 22.46 -24.03 18.69
N ALA A 423 21.18 -24.32 18.92
CA ALA A 423 20.45 -23.93 20.12
C ALA A 423 19.46 -25.02 20.53
N PRO A 424 19.10 -25.13 21.82
CA PRO A 424 18.06 -26.05 22.26
C PRO A 424 16.71 -25.74 21.59
N LYS A 425 15.93 -26.79 21.27
CA LYS A 425 14.57 -26.62 20.75
C LYS A 425 13.74 -25.79 21.75
N PRO A 426 13.06 -24.71 21.31
CA PRO A 426 12.30 -23.87 22.23
C PRO A 426 11.14 -24.65 22.87
N LYS A 427 10.83 -24.29 24.13
CA LYS A 427 9.67 -24.83 24.84
C LYS A 427 8.37 -24.35 24.18
N VAL A 428 7.32 -25.14 24.31
CA VAL A 428 5.95 -24.74 23.91
C VAL A 428 5.51 -23.56 24.78
N SER A 429 5.22 -22.43 24.13
CA SER A 429 4.66 -21.23 24.74
C SER A 429 3.14 -21.18 24.66
N GLN A 430 2.54 -21.93 23.74
CA GLN A 430 1.10 -21.92 23.51
C GLN A 430 0.31 -22.40 24.73
N GLU A 431 -0.65 -21.60 25.18
CA GLU A 431 -1.53 -21.91 26.30
C GLU A 431 -2.98 -22.06 25.84
N ARG A 432 -3.41 -21.24 24.88
CA ARG A 432 -4.77 -21.29 24.31
C ARG A 432 -4.76 -21.09 22.80
N ALA A 433 -5.80 -21.58 22.16
CA ALA A 433 -5.98 -21.46 20.71
C ALA A 433 -7.42 -21.12 20.40
N ILE A 434 -7.64 -20.24 19.42
CA ILE A 434 -8.95 -19.79 18.99
C ILE A 434 -9.14 -20.12 17.51
N LYS A 435 -10.24 -20.79 17.18
CA LYS A 435 -10.70 -20.97 15.81
C LYS A 435 -11.68 -19.84 15.49
N ILE A 436 -11.37 -19.02 14.49
CA ILE A 436 -12.31 -18.04 13.97
C ILE A 436 -13.36 -18.80 13.17
N VAL A 437 -14.63 -18.62 13.52
CA VAL A 437 -15.75 -19.38 12.93
C VAL A 437 -16.74 -18.51 12.16
N ASP A 438 -16.78 -17.22 12.49
CA ASP A 438 -17.75 -16.28 11.93
C ASP A 438 -17.20 -14.84 11.87
N ALA A 439 -17.80 -14.02 11.01
CA ALA A 439 -17.45 -12.63 10.79
C ALA A 439 -18.73 -11.79 10.67
N VAL A 440 -18.93 -10.89 11.63
CA VAL A 440 -20.12 -10.06 11.71
C VAL A 440 -19.83 -8.70 11.08
N TRP A 441 -20.61 -8.31 10.08
CA TRP A 441 -20.45 -7.03 9.38
C TRP A 441 -21.28 -5.92 10.01
N CYS A 442 -20.80 -4.69 9.88
CA CYS A 442 -21.59 -3.48 10.03
C CYS A 442 -22.38 -3.26 8.73
N PHE A 443 -23.70 -3.09 8.81
CA PHE A 443 -24.54 -2.86 7.63
C PHE A 443 -25.13 -1.45 7.58
N ALA A 444 -25.21 -0.76 8.72
CA ALA A 444 -25.80 0.55 8.83
C ALA A 444 -24.97 1.49 9.71
N GLU A 445 -25.04 2.78 9.40
CA GLU A 445 -24.51 3.82 10.28
C GLU A 445 -25.32 3.82 11.58
N GLY A 446 -24.68 3.44 12.69
CA GLY A 446 -25.32 3.23 14.00
C GLY A 446 -25.15 1.83 14.59
N ASP A 447 -24.74 0.85 13.77
CA ASP A 447 -24.23 -0.43 14.27
C ASP A 447 -22.99 -0.18 15.13
N ARG A 448 -22.95 -0.76 16.34
CA ARG A 448 -21.88 -0.48 17.32
C ARG A 448 -21.62 -1.66 18.24
N LEU A 449 -20.41 -1.73 18.77
CA LEU A 449 -20.09 -2.66 19.86
C LEU A 449 -20.79 -2.25 21.15
N GLU A 450 -21.19 -3.22 21.97
CA GLU A 450 -21.87 -2.96 23.25
C GLU A 450 -20.93 -2.30 24.26
N LYS A 451 -19.65 -2.67 24.22
CA LYS A 451 -18.57 -2.15 25.07
C LYS A 451 -17.23 -2.23 24.31
N PRO A 452 -16.15 -1.60 24.80
CA PRO A 452 -14.85 -1.65 24.13
C PRO A 452 -14.19 -3.01 24.34
N TRP A 453 -14.55 -3.96 23.47
CA TRP A 453 -13.94 -5.29 23.44
C TRP A 453 -12.48 -5.26 22.98
N THR A 454 -11.71 -6.25 23.41
CA THR A 454 -10.38 -6.58 22.91
C THR A 454 -10.39 -7.94 22.22
N THR A 455 -9.56 -8.09 21.20
CA THR A 455 -9.26 -9.39 20.60
C THR A 455 -8.87 -10.41 21.67
N GLY A 456 -9.63 -11.51 21.76
CA GLY A 456 -9.40 -12.59 22.72
C GLY A 456 -10.23 -12.50 24.00
N ASP A 457 -11.08 -11.47 24.16
CA ASP A 457 -12.04 -11.35 25.25
C ASP A 457 -13.07 -12.49 25.18
N ALA A 458 -13.30 -13.15 26.32
CA ALA A 458 -14.27 -14.23 26.43
C ALA A 458 -15.70 -13.68 26.53
N VAL A 459 -16.64 -14.39 25.91
CA VAL A 459 -18.08 -14.10 25.97
C VAL A 459 -18.85 -15.37 26.28
N ALA A 460 -19.86 -15.24 27.13
CA ALA A 460 -20.78 -16.34 27.45
C ALA A 460 -21.94 -16.38 26.45
N VAL A 461 -22.53 -17.56 26.24
CA VAL A 461 -23.75 -17.70 25.44
C VAL A 461 -24.83 -16.69 25.87
N GLY A 462 -25.40 -15.98 24.90
CA GLY A 462 -26.41 -14.95 25.12
C GLY A 462 -25.88 -13.58 25.54
N GLU A 463 -24.58 -13.41 25.82
CA GLU A 463 -24.00 -12.10 26.12
C GLU A 463 -24.08 -11.18 24.90
N VAL A 464 -24.51 -9.93 25.09
CA VAL A 464 -24.61 -8.94 24.01
C VAL A 464 -23.21 -8.46 23.63
N ILE A 465 -22.79 -8.74 22.39
CA ILE A 465 -21.50 -8.31 21.86
C ILE A 465 -21.64 -6.91 21.22
N ALA A 466 -22.72 -6.71 20.47
CA ALA A 466 -22.95 -5.51 19.68
C ALA A 466 -24.46 -5.22 19.53
N ARG A 467 -24.80 -4.05 19.00
CA ARG A 467 -26.16 -3.65 18.65
C ARG A 467 -26.24 -3.12 17.23
N ARG A 468 -27.32 -3.47 16.54
CA ARG A 468 -27.68 -2.87 15.25
C ARG A 468 -28.20 -1.44 15.44
N ALA A 469 -28.22 -0.67 14.35
CA ALA A 469 -28.76 0.69 14.32
C ALA A 469 -30.23 0.77 14.78
N ASP A 470 -31.03 -0.27 14.54
CA ASP A 470 -32.44 -0.38 14.99
C ASP A 470 -32.59 -0.79 16.47
N GLY A 471 -31.47 -1.01 17.18
CA GLY A 471 -31.44 -1.43 18.58
C GLY A 471 -31.43 -2.94 18.80
N GLN A 472 -31.53 -3.76 17.75
CA GLN A 472 -31.44 -5.22 17.85
C GLN A 472 -30.10 -5.64 18.47
N ALA A 473 -30.16 -6.46 19.52
CA ALA A 473 -28.98 -7.00 20.17
C ALA A 473 -28.38 -8.15 19.34
N LEU A 474 -27.07 -8.10 19.12
CA LEU A 474 -26.28 -9.19 18.56
C LEU A 474 -25.58 -9.92 19.70
N THR A 475 -26.08 -11.11 20.02
CA THR A 475 -25.61 -11.91 21.16
C THR A 475 -24.69 -13.03 20.73
N ALA A 476 -23.80 -13.44 21.64
CA ALA A 476 -22.93 -14.59 21.44
C ALA A 476 -23.79 -15.86 21.27
N PRO A 477 -23.69 -16.60 20.14
CA PRO A 477 -24.51 -17.78 19.92
C PRO A 477 -24.12 -18.97 20.81
N ARG A 478 -22.91 -18.93 21.38
CA ARG A 478 -22.31 -19.91 22.29
C ARG A 478 -21.17 -19.26 23.06
N ASP A 479 -20.58 -19.98 24.01
CA ASP A 479 -19.34 -19.53 24.67
C ASP A 479 -18.21 -19.40 23.64
N GLY A 480 -17.49 -18.29 23.68
CA GLY A 480 -16.47 -18.01 22.68
C GLY A 480 -15.69 -16.75 22.97
N PHE A 481 -15.17 -16.14 21.90
CA PHE A 481 -14.28 -14.99 21.97
C PHE A 481 -14.62 -13.94 20.90
N VAL A 482 -14.47 -12.67 21.26
CA VAL A 482 -14.53 -11.55 20.31
C VAL A 482 -13.14 -11.34 19.71
N ILE A 483 -13.05 -11.28 18.39
CA ILE A 483 -11.79 -11.16 17.63
C ILE A 483 -11.88 -9.94 16.70
N PHE A 484 -10.82 -9.12 16.66
CA PHE A 484 -10.74 -7.86 15.89
C PHE A 484 -11.99 -6.98 15.97
N PRO A 485 -12.42 -6.59 17.18
CA PRO A 485 -13.53 -5.64 17.33
C PRO A 485 -13.17 -4.30 16.68
N ASN A 486 -14.10 -3.77 15.87
CA ASN A 486 -13.97 -2.47 15.24
C ASN A 486 -14.76 -1.41 16.03
N PRO A 487 -14.07 -0.47 16.71
CA PRO A 487 -14.74 0.54 17.52
C PRO A 487 -15.45 1.63 16.69
N GLU A 488 -15.03 1.81 15.43
CA GLU A 488 -15.57 2.81 14.51
C GLU A 488 -15.96 2.14 13.18
N PRO A 489 -16.94 1.23 13.20
CA PRO A 489 -17.29 0.43 12.05
C PRO A 489 -18.02 1.28 11.00
N LYS A 490 -17.55 1.22 9.76
CA LYS A 490 -18.26 1.80 8.61
C LYS A 490 -19.18 0.74 7.98
N PRO A 491 -20.28 1.14 7.31
CA PRO A 491 -21.11 0.20 6.57
C PRO A 491 -20.28 -0.65 5.60
N PHE A 492 -20.57 -1.95 5.58
CA PHE A 492 -19.86 -2.99 4.84
C PHE A 492 -18.39 -3.17 5.21
N VAL A 493 -18.03 -2.83 6.45
CA VAL A 493 -16.77 -3.21 7.12
C VAL A 493 -17.10 -4.16 8.27
N GLU A 494 -16.18 -5.07 8.58
CA GLU A 494 -16.35 -5.99 9.70
C GLU A 494 -16.51 -5.23 11.03
N LEU A 495 -17.53 -5.62 11.80
CA LEU A 495 -17.83 -5.12 13.13
C LEU A 495 -17.02 -5.89 14.17
N TYR A 496 -17.02 -7.22 14.09
CA TYR A 496 -16.15 -8.12 14.85
C TYR A 496 -16.15 -9.51 14.21
N TYR A 497 -15.20 -10.35 14.59
CA TYR A 497 -15.19 -11.78 14.31
C TYR A 497 -15.50 -12.57 15.58
N PHE A 498 -16.17 -13.71 15.42
CA PHE A 498 -16.46 -14.61 16.54
C PHE A 498 -15.57 -15.85 16.46
N GLY A 499 -14.98 -16.21 17.59
CA GLY A 499 -14.07 -17.34 17.72
C GLY A 499 -14.49 -18.34 18.79
N GLU A 500 -14.06 -19.58 18.64
CA GLU A 500 -14.28 -20.68 19.58
C GLU A 500 -12.95 -21.24 20.06
N ALA A 501 -12.93 -21.83 21.27
CA ALA A 501 -11.74 -22.51 21.75
C ALA A 501 -11.36 -23.68 20.82
N SER A 502 -10.07 -23.81 20.53
CA SER A 502 -9.55 -24.87 19.67
C SER A 502 -8.68 -25.85 20.44
N GLU A 503 -8.81 -27.13 20.09
CA GLU A 503 -8.04 -28.25 20.64
C GLU A 503 -6.96 -28.77 19.67
N ARG A 504 -6.75 -28.07 18.54
CA ARG A 504 -5.85 -28.52 17.47
C ARG A 504 -4.36 -28.53 17.85
N PHE A 505 -3.95 -27.74 18.84
CA PHE A 505 -2.53 -27.51 19.15
C PHE A 505 -2.14 -28.06 20.52
N GLU A 506 -0.91 -28.55 20.61
CA GLU A 506 -0.32 -29.02 21.86
C GLU A 506 -0.16 -27.86 22.85
N ARG A 507 -0.84 -27.97 24.00
CA ARG A 507 -0.79 -26.95 25.04
C ARG A 507 0.44 -27.12 25.92
N ARG A 508 0.98 -25.99 26.37
CA ARG A 508 1.98 -25.93 27.44
C ARG A 508 1.45 -26.72 28.64
N ALA A 509 2.23 -27.71 29.08
CA ALA A 509 1.93 -28.42 30.32
C ALA A 509 1.94 -27.42 31.49
N LYS A 510 0.88 -27.43 32.32
CA LYS A 510 0.90 -26.70 33.58
C LYS A 510 2.02 -27.29 34.43
N GLU A 511 3.09 -26.53 34.67
CA GLU A 511 4.11 -26.92 35.63
C GLU A 511 3.40 -27.05 36.99
N GLY A 512 3.25 -28.29 37.45
CA GLY A 512 2.66 -28.57 38.76
C GLY A 512 3.50 -27.86 39.82
N PHE A 513 2.87 -26.98 40.58
CA PHE A 513 3.43 -26.56 41.85
C PHE A 513 3.61 -27.81 42.70
N SER A 514 4.84 -28.33 42.78
CA SER A 514 5.22 -29.19 43.89
C SER A 514 5.07 -28.33 45.14
N ARG A 515 4.01 -28.58 45.91
CA ARG A 515 3.97 -28.15 47.30
C ARG A 515 5.10 -28.87 48.01
N ASN A 516 6.20 -28.16 48.26
CA ASN A 516 7.10 -28.49 49.35
C ASN A 516 6.71 -27.65 50.56
#